data_AF-A0A7X8J346-F1
#
_entry.id   AF-A0A7X8J346-F1
#
_cell.length_a   1.000
_cell.length_b   1.000
_cell.length_c   1.000
_cell.angle_alpha   90.00
_cell.angle_beta   90.00
_cell.angle_gamma   90.00
#
_symmetry.space_group_name_H-M   'P 1'
#
loop_
_entity.id
_entity.type
_entity.pdbx_description
1 polymer ?
#
loop_
_entity_poly.entity_id
_entity_poly.type
_entity_poly.pdbx_seq_one_letter_code
_entity_poly.pdbx_strand_id
1 'polypeptide(L)'
;MTQRILILFLIFSSLFSCTTQTKKVTINHIAQVANEYSLKIKEFESKIDPTNIQLFLQLNDSIRDQRKNADSILSQFFISITDTLFIPFTQTENLDKIHIENVWVVGATFNQLFIEARVKALDNSGLHGPYTSLSAFDSDDSRLSVGGGIGGNPEYRLEAGEIYVFSGKIDNLNLLTDFKRLQFDEVIKKW
;
A
#
# COMPACT_ATOMS: atom_id res chain seq x y z
N MET A 1 -36.61 -56.84 -30.10
CA MET A 1 -36.93 -55.44 -30.39
C MET A 1 -37.07 -54.73 -29.05
N THR A 2 -36.00 -54.13 -28.54
CA THR A 2 -35.67 -52.69 -28.62
C THR A 2 -36.62 -51.78 -27.85
N GLN A 3 -36.01 -50.95 -26.98
CA GLN A 3 -36.53 -49.71 -26.36
C GLN A 3 -37.47 -49.90 -25.15
N ARG A 4 -37.40 -49.15 -24.03
CA ARG A 4 -36.68 -47.95 -23.59
C ARG A 4 -36.90 -47.83 -22.06
N ILE A 5 -35.86 -47.53 -21.26
CA ILE A 5 -35.67 -46.30 -20.44
C ILE A 5 -36.78 -46.08 -19.38
N LEU A 6 -36.52 -46.00 -18.06
CA LEU A 6 -35.84 -44.88 -17.40
C LEU A 6 -35.45 -45.28 -15.95
N ILE A 7 -34.15 -45.23 -15.63
CA ILE A 7 -33.63 -45.32 -14.25
C ILE A 7 -33.66 -43.90 -13.67
N LEU A 8 -34.43 -43.69 -12.62
CA LEU A 8 -34.53 -42.42 -11.90
C LEU A 8 -33.33 -42.30 -10.93
N PHE A 9 -32.23 -41.71 -11.40
CA PHE A 9 -31.13 -41.30 -10.53
C PHE A 9 -31.51 -40.00 -9.81
N LEU A 10 -31.90 -40.13 -8.54
CA LEU A 10 -32.05 -39.02 -7.60
C LEU A 10 -30.65 -38.53 -7.21
N ILE A 11 -30.09 -37.61 -8.00
CA ILE A 11 -28.89 -36.86 -7.63
C ILE A 11 -29.34 -35.75 -6.69
N PHE A 12 -29.16 -36.00 -5.39
CA PHE A 12 -29.22 -34.97 -4.36
C PHE A 12 -28.01 -34.05 -4.55
N SER A 13 -28.16 -33.02 -5.38
CA SER A 13 -27.20 -31.93 -5.45
C SER A 13 -27.32 -31.12 -4.16
N SER A 14 -26.57 -31.52 -3.14
CA SER A 14 -26.25 -30.65 -2.02
C SER A 14 -25.51 -29.44 -2.59
N LEU A 15 -26.24 -28.34 -2.75
CA LEU A 15 -25.71 -27.01 -2.95
C LEU A 15 -24.83 -26.69 -1.74
N PHE A 16 -23.55 -27.06 -1.83
CA PHE A 16 -22.51 -26.40 -1.07
C PHE A 16 -22.46 -24.98 -1.62
N SER A 17 -23.27 -24.10 -1.04
CA SER A 17 -22.98 -22.67 -1.05
C SER A 17 -21.67 -22.49 -0.32
N CYS A 18 -20.56 -22.63 -1.04
CA CYS A 18 -19.28 -22.11 -0.62
C CYS A 18 -19.45 -20.59 -0.63
N THR A 19 -19.94 -20.04 0.48
CA THR A 19 -19.80 -18.63 0.80
C THR A 19 -18.31 -18.39 0.95
N THR A 20 -17.64 -18.07 -0.17
CA THR A 20 -16.32 -17.46 -0.16
C THR A 20 -16.51 -16.11 0.51
N GLN A 21 -16.32 -16.11 1.82
CA GLN A 21 -16.20 -14.89 2.61
C GLN A 21 -14.93 -14.20 2.08
N THR A 22 -15.12 -13.24 1.17
CA THR A 22 -14.03 -12.45 0.59
C THR A 22 -13.33 -11.75 1.75
N LYS A 23 -12.18 -12.28 2.14
CA LYS A 23 -11.38 -11.72 3.23
C LYS A 23 -10.97 -10.33 2.78
N LYS A 24 -11.55 -9.30 3.41
CA LYS A 24 -11.29 -7.91 3.06
C LYS A 24 -9.80 -7.62 3.29
N VAL A 25 -9.08 -7.41 2.20
CA VAL A 25 -7.67 -7.04 2.23
C VAL A 25 -7.53 -5.66 2.86
N THR A 26 -6.54 -5.50 3.73
CA THR A 26 -6.23 -4.22 4.40
C THR A 26 -4.73 -3.94 4.31
N ILE A 27 -4.33 -2.69 4.59
CA ILE A 27 -2.93 -2.30 4.66
C ILE A 27 -2.15 -3.19 5.63
N ASN A 28 -2.74 -3.56 6.77
CA ASN A 28 -2.09 -4.40 7.77
C ASN A 28 -1.69 -5.76 7.19
N HIS A 29 -2.52 -6.35 6.31
CA HIS A 29 -2.17 -7.60 5.63
C HIS A 29 -0.96 -7.43 4.68
N ILE A 30 -0.91 -6.32 3.95
CA ILE A 30 0.20 -5.99 3.04
C ILE A 30 1.49 -5.77 3.86
N ALA A 31 1.38 -5.03 4.97
CA ALA A 31 2.48 -4.75 5.88
C ALA A 31 3.00 -6.00 6.60
N GLN A 32 2.14 -6.96 6.92
CA GLN A 32 2.53 -8.25 7.49
C GLN A 32 3.47 -9.03 6.57
N VAL A 33 3.17 -9.09 5.27
CA VAL A 33 4.06 -9.71 4.28
C VAL A 33 5.43 -9.02 4.29
N ALA A 34 5.48 -7.69 4.22
CA ALA A 34 6.74 -6.95 4.30
C ALA A 34 7.49 -7.21 5.62
N ASN A 35 6.77 -7.31 6.74
CA ASN A 35 7.37 -7.57 8.05
C ASN A 35 7.98 -8.98 8.16
N GLU A 36 7.32 -10.01 7.63
CA GLU A 36 7.87 -11.37 7.60
C GLU A 36 9.24 -11.41 6.87
N TYR A 37 9.35 -10.73 5.74
CA TYR A 37 10.62 -10.63 5.01
C TYR A 37 11.62 -9.71 5.69
N SER A 38 11.17 -8.67 6.39
CA SER A 38 12.04 -7.80 7.18
C SER A 38 12.74 -8.58 8.30
N LEU A 39 12.01 -9.47 8.98
CA LEU A 39 12.58 -10.34 10.01
C LEU A 39 13.65 -11.28 9.43
N LYS A 40 13.37 -11.94 8.29
CA LYS A 40 14.35 -12.79 7.60
C LYS A 40 15.61 -12.01 7.18
N ILE A 41 15.44 -10.79 6.68
CA ILE A 41 16.55 -9.92 6.28
C ILE A 41 17.40 -9.55 7.50
N LYS A 42 16.78 -9.19 8.63
CA LYS A 42 17.49 -8.88 9.88
C LYS A 42 18.34 -10.05 10.38
N GLU A 43 17.89 -11.29 10.20
CA GLU A 43 18.69 -12.49 10.54
C GLU A 43 19.95 -12.66 9.68
N PHE A 44 19.93 -12.19 8.43
CA PHE A 44 21.12 -12.16 7.58
C PHE A 44 22.02 -10.98 7.95
N GLU A 45 21.43 -9.79 8.16
CA GLU A 45 22.15 -8.57 8.56
C GLU A 45 22.91 -8.77 9.88
N SER A 46 22.34 -9.50 10.85
CA SER A 46 23.01 -9.78 12.14
C SER A 46 24.23 -10.70 12.01
N LYS A 47 24.42 -11.36 10.86
CA LYS A 47 25.53 -12.28 10.59
C LYS A 47 26.61 -11.63 9.71
N ILE A 48 26.42 -10.38 9.29
CA ILE A 48 27.37 -9.67 8.43
C ILE A 48 28.67 -9.41 9.19
N ASP A 49 29.76 -9.94 8.65
CA ASP A 49 31.12 -9.62 9.03
C ASP A 49 31.84 -9.00 7.81
N PRO A 50 32.13 -7.68 7.82
CA PRO A 50 32.81 -7.01 6.72
C PRO A 50 34.23 -7.52 6.43
N THR A 51 34.85 -8.21 7.39
CA THR A 51 36.22 -8.74 7.23
C THR A 51 36.24 -10.04 6.43
N ASN A 52 35.13 -10.78 6.41
CA ASN A 52 34.95 -11.97 5.59
C ASN A 52 34.21 -11.62 4.30
N ILE A 53 34.97 -11.18 3.29
CA ILE A 53 34.43 -10.68 2.01
C ILE A 53 33.49 -11.70 1.33
N GLN A 54 33.85 -13.00 1.33
CA GLN A 54 33.04 -14.03 0.69
C GLN A 54 31.68 -14.19 1.38
N LEU A 55 31.67 -14.27 2.71
CA LEU A 55 30.45 -14.37 3.49
C LEU A 55 29.60 -13.09 3.35
N PHE A 56 30.23 -11.92 3.38
CA PHE A 56 29.58 -10.64 3.16
C PHE A 56 28.83 -10.60 1.83
N LEU A 57 29.47 -11.01 0.73
CA LEU A 57 28.82 -11.06 -0.59
C LEU A 57 27.64 -12.03 -0.61
N GLN A 58 27.81 -13.24 -0.05
CA GLN A 58 26.73 -14.24 0.02
C GLN A 58 25.52 -13.78 0.84
N LEU A 59 25.75 -13.11 1.97
CA LEU A 59 24.67 -12.55 2.80
C LEU A 59 23.96 -11.40 2.08
N ASN A 60 24.68 -10.52 1.40
CA ASN A 60 24.07 -9.45 0.60
C ASN A 60 23.23 -9.98 -0.56
N ASP A 61 23.70 -11.02 -1.25
CA ASP A 61 22.92 -11.69 -2.29
C ASP A 61 21.64 -12.30 -1.70
N SER A 62 21.74 -12.96 -0.53
CA SER A 62 20.59 -13.53 0.17
C SER A 62 19.58 -12.46 0.59
N ILE A 63 20.04 -11.31 1.11
CA ILE A 63 19.18 -10.17 1.46
C ILE A 63 18.46 -9.63 0.22
N ARG A 64 19.18 -9.47 -0.89
CA ARG A 64 18.61 -9.03 -2.16
C ARG A 64 17.54 -9.99 -2.65
N ASP A 65 17.76 -11.29 -2.53
CA ASP A 65 16.80 -12.31 -2.95
C ASP A 65 15.55 -12.31 -2.05
N GLN A 66 15.69 -12.10 -0.74
CA GLN A 66 14.54 -11.91 0.15
C GLN A 66 13.70 -10.69 -0.26
N ARG A 67 14.34 -9.56 -0.60
CA ARG A 67 13.63 -8.36 -1.07
C ARG A 67 12.87 -8.63 -2.36
N LYS A 68 13.51 -9.26 -3.35
CA LYS A 68 12.87 -9.65 -4.62
C LYS A 68 11.69 -10.60 -4.42
N ASN A 69 11.82 -11.56 -3.50
CA ASN A 69 10.74 -12.48 -3.18
C ASN A 69 9.54 -11.76 -2.55
N ALA A 70 9.81 -10.83 -1.63
CA ALA A 70 8.76 -9.97 -1.06
C ALA A 70 8.07 -9.12 -2.13
N ASP A 71 8.83 -8.47 -3.01
CA ASP A 71 8.30 -7.67 -4.12
C ASP A 71 7.41 -8.49 -5.06
N SER A 72 7.84 -9.72 -5.38
CA SER A 72 7.08 -10.65 -6.22
C SER A 72 5.73 -11.01 -5.59
N ILE A 73 5.73 -11.38 -4.30
CA ILE A 73 4.50 -11.74 -3.57
C ILE A 73 3.57 -10.54 -3.46
N LEU A 74 4.10 -9.36 -3.09
CA LEU A 74 3.32 -8.13 -3.00
C LEU A 74 2.72 -7.77 -4.36
N SER A 75 3.48 -7.85 -5.44
CA SER A 75 2.98 -7.57 -6.79
C SER A 75 1.85 -8.54 -7.19
N GLN A 76 2.01 -9.84 -6.93
CA GLN A 76 0.97 -10.84 -7.19
C GLN A 76 -0.28 -10.60 -6.34
N PHE A 77 -0.09 -10.20 -5.09
CA PHE A 77 -1.17 -9.83 -4.18
C PHE A 77 -1.99 -8.66 -4.74
N PHE A 78 -1.35 -7.62 -5.25
CA PHE A 78 -2.04 -6.48 -5.88
C PHE A 78 -2.82 -6.86 -7.14
N ILE A 79 -2.30 -7.78 -7.96
CA ILE A 79 -3.04 -8.29 -9.14
C ILE A 79 -4.33 -9.02 -8.71
N SER A 80 -4.35 -9.62 -7.52
CA SER A 80 -5.51 -10.35 -7.00
C SER A 80 -6.59 -9.47 -6.35
N ILE A 81 -6.25 -8.22 -6.02
CA ILE A 81 -7.18 -7.26 -5.43
C ILE A 81 -8.05 -6.67 -6.53
N THR A 82 -9.37 -6.90 -6.47
CA THR A 82 -10.33 -6.34 -7.42
C THR A 82 -10.89 -4.98 -7.00
N ASP A 83 -10.89 -4.71 -5.70
CA ASP A 83 -11.53 -3.53 -5.11
C ASP A 83 -10.51 -2.46 -4.76
N THR A 84 -10.88 -1.19 -4.92
CA THR A 84 -10.03 -0.06 -4.50
C THR A 84 -9.82 -0.09 -2.98
N LEU A 85 -8.55 -0.11 -2.57
CA LEU A 85 -8.16 -0.08 -1.17
C LEU A 85 -8.04 1.35 -0.67
N PHE A 86 -9.16 1.90 -0.19
CA PHE A 86 -9.16 3.23 0.43
C PHE A 86 -8.45 3.24 1.79
N ILE A 87 -7.69 4.30 2.03
CA ILE A 87 -6.91 4.52 3.23
C ILE A 87 -7.64 5.54 4.11
N PRO A 88 -7.93 5.21 5.38
CA PRO A 88 -8.41 6.21 6.33
C PRO A 88 -7.35 7.30 6.53
N PHE A 89 -7.78 8.56 6.49
CA PHE A 89 -6.88 9.69 6.73
C PHE A 89 -7.59 10.84 7.42
N THR A 90 -6.79 11.71 8.02
CA THR A 90 -7.18 13.05 8.46
C THR A 90 -6.33 14.08 7.72
N GLN A 91 -6.89 15.24 7.45
CA GLN A 91 -6.16 16.38 6.89
C GLN A 91 -6.12 17.47 7.96
N THR A 92 -4.93 18.04 8.20
CA THR A 92 -4.79 19.13 9.17
C THR A 92 -5.37 20.40 8.55
N GLU A 93 -6.39 21.00 9.18
CA GLU A 93 -6.93 22.33 8.84
C GLU A 93 -5.81 23.36 9.02
N ASN A 94 -5.20 23.85 7.95
CA ASN A 94 -4.17 24.89 8.09
C ASN A 94 -4.43 26.02 7.09
N LEU A 95 -4.15 25.77 5.82
CA LEU A 95 -4.17 26.79 4.77
C LEU A 95 -5.34 26.62 3.80
N ASP A 96 -6.11 25.54 3.90
CA ASP A 96 -7.27 25.21 3.05
C ASP A 96 -6.97 25.40 1.55
N LYS A 97 -5.74 25.12 1.14
CA LYS A 97 -5.24 25.30 -0.23
C LYS A 97 -5.65 24.16 -1.14
N ILE A 98 -5.75 22.97 -0.56
CA ILE A 98 -6.20 21.76 -1.22
C ILE A 98 -7.19 21.04 -0.31
N HIS A 99 -8.05 20.22 -0.88
CA HIS A 99 -8.91 19.32 -0.13
C HIS A 99 -8.71 17.89 -0.66
N ILE A 100 -8.23 16.99 0.19
CA ILE A 100 -8.06 15.58 -0.15
C ILE A 100 -9.42 14.90 0.05
N GLU A 101 -10.01 14.38 -1.03
CA GLU A 101 -11.32 13.73 -1.00
C GLU A 101 -11.22 12.25 -0.62
N ASN A 102 -10.22 11.55 -1.17
CA ASN A 102 -9.94 10.16 -0.88
C ASN A 102 -8.48 9.81 -1.20
N VAL A 103 -7.98 8.79 -0.53
CA VAL A 103 -6.64 8.24 -0.71
C VAL A 103 -6.76 6.73 -0.88
N TRP A 104 -6.07 6.16 -1.85
CA TRP A 104 -6.09 4.71 -2.10
C TRP A 104 -4.71 4.17 -2.41
N VAL A 105 -4.58 2.86 -2.22
CA VAL A 105 -3.35 2.14 -2.53
C VAL A 105 -3.35 1.74 -4.01
N VAL A 106 -2.22 1.92 -4.69
CA VAL A 106 -2.03 1.51 -6.09
C VAL A 106 -0.97 0.42 -6.30
N GLY A 107 -0.16 0.15 -5.28
CA GLY A 107 0.82 -0.93 -5.31
C GLY A 107 1.67 -0.99 -4.05
N ALA A 108 2.54 -2.01 -3.97
CA ALA A 108 3.55 -2.09 -2.93
C ALA A 108 4.81 -2.81 -3.42
N THR A 109 5.93 -2.45 -2.81
CA THR A 109 7.19 -3.21 -2.78
C THR A 109 7.55 -3.47 -1.32
N PHE A 110 8.57 -4.28 -1.08
CA PHE A 110 9.06 -4.67 0.23
C PHE A 110 9.13 -3.50 1.23
N ASN A 111 9.63 -2.34 0.78
CA ASN A 111 9.83 -1.20 1.66
C ASN A 111 8.86 -0.02 1.41
N GLN A 112 7.99 -0.09 0.40
CA GLN A 112 7.18 1.06 -0.01
C GLN A 112 5.74 0.67 -0.31
N LEU A 113 4.80 1.48 0.18
CA LEU A 113 3.41 1.48 -0.25
C LEU A 113 3.21 2.64 -1.23
N PHE A 114 2.73 2.37 -2.44
CA PHE A 114 2.38 3.40 -3.41
C PHE A 114 0.93 3.79 -3.23
N ILE A 115 0.69 5.10 -3.17
CA ILE A 115 -0.65 5.66 -2.93
C ILE A 115 -0.96 6.75 -3.94
N GLU A 116 -2.24 6.93 -4.19
CA GLU A 116 -2.77 8.07 -4.92
C GLU A 116 -3.85 8.74 -4.09
N ALA A 117 -4.05 10.03 -4.34
CA ALA A 117 -5.04 10.83 -3.67
C ALA A 117 -5.79 11.70 -4.68
N ARG A 118 -7.11 11.77 -4.54
CA ARG A 118 -7.95 12.70 -5.28
C ARG A 118 -7.97 13.99 -4.50
N VAL A 119 -7.51 15.06 -5.14
CA VAL A 119 -7.26 16.34 -4.50
C VAL A 119 -7.98 17.44 -5.28
N LYS A 120 -8.88 18.14 -4.61
CA LYS A 120 -9.49 19.35 -5.13
C LYS A 120 -8.61 20.55 -4.79
N ALA A 121 -8.24 21.34 -5.78
CA ALA A 121 -7.55 22.59 -5.55
C ALA A 121 -8.57 23.65 -5.07
N LEU A 122 -8.30 24.28 -3.94
CA LEU A 122 -9.13 25.35 -3.39
C LEU A 122 -8.57 26.75 -3.69
N ASP A 123 -7.28 26.82 -4.02
CA ASP A 123 -6.60 28.01 -4.51
C ASP A 123 -5.67 27.61 -5.68
N ASN A 124 -5.23 28.61 -6.46
CA ASN A 124 -4.30 28.38 -7.56
C ASN A 124 -2.89 28.14 -7.01
N SER A 125 -2.18 27.12 -7.51
CA SER A 125 -0.77 26.98 -7.20
C SER A 125 0.09 27.91 -8.07
N GLY A 126 1.32 28.13 -7.63
CA GLY A 126 2.38 28.87 -8.30
C GLY A 126 2.82 28.18 -9.58
N LEU A 127 4.11 27.84 -9.73
CA LEU A 127 4.62 27.26 -10.98
C LEU A 127 4.53 25.72 -11.06
N HIS A 128 4.38 25.04 -9.92
CA HIS A 128 4.55 23.59 -9.84
C HIS A 128 3.42 22.93 -9.03
N GLY A 129 3.26 21.63 -9.22
CA GLY A 129 2.39 20.80 -8.40
C GLY A 129 2.88 20.80 -6.95
N PRO A 130 2.02 21.16 -5.98
CA PRO A 130 2.40 21.17 -4.57
C PRO A 130 2.63 19.75 -4.04
N TYR A 131 3.37 19.67 -2.92
CA TYR A 131 3.60 18.44 -2.18
C TYR A 131 3.23 18.60 -0.71
N THR A 132 2.57 17.58 -0.14
CA THR A 132 2.28 17.47 1.30
C THR A 132 2.89 16.18 1.86
N SER A 133 3.55 16.30 3.01
CA SER A 133 4.02 15.16 3.77
C SER A 133 2.88 14.48 4.51
N LEU A 134 3.05 13.18 4.77
CA LEU A 134 2.14 12.44 5.64
C LEU A 134 2.86 11.89 6.87
N SER A 135 2.08 11.66 7.90
CA SER A 135 2.40 10.85 9.06
C SER A 135 1.45 9.64 9.10
N ALA A 136 1.88 8.51 9.63
CA ALA A 136 1.01 7.35 9.86
C ALA A 136 0.86 7.07 11.34
N PHE A 137 -0.31 6.57 11.73
CA PHE A 137 -0.67 6.29 13.10
C PHE A 137 -1.14 4.86 13.25
N ASP A 138 -0.79 4.24 14.38
CA ASP A 138 -1.24 2.91 14.74
C ASP A 138 -2.62 2.93 15.44
N SER A 139 -3.08 1.75 15.86
CA SER A 139 -4.38 1.57 16.50
C SER A 139 -4.56 2.43 17.76
N ASP A 140 -3.46 2.66 18.49
CA ASP A 140 -3.36 3.47 19.71
C ASP A 140 -3.15 4.97 19.44
N ASP A 141 -3.23 5.42 18.17
CA ASP A 141 -2.93 6.79 17.73
C ASP A 141 -1.48 7.24 18.06
N SER A 142 -0.56 6.29 18.19
CA SER A 142 0.88 6.58 18.28
C SER A 142 1.48 6.73 16.88
N ARG A 143 2.40 7.68 16.73
CA ARG A 143 3.04 7.96 15.44
C ARG A 143 3.99 6.83 15.06
N LEU A 144 3.77 6.25 13.89
CA LEU A 144 4.66 5.27 13.28
C LEU A 144 5.87 5.97 12.66
N SER A 145 7.06 5.40 12.81
CA SER A 145 8.32 5.92 12.26
C SER A 145 8.46 5.64 10.75
N VAL A 146 7.48 6.09 9.97
CA VAL A 146 7.44 6.01 8.51
C VAL A 146 7.61 7.40 7.90
N GLY A 147 8.22 7.43 6.71
CA GLY A 147 8.26 8.62 5.86
C GLY A 147 7.20 8.53 4.77
N GLY A 148 6.80 9.67 4.21
CA GLY A 148 5.97 9.66 3.02
C GLY A 148 5.34 11.01 2.68
N GLY A 149 4.57 11.00 1.60
CA GLY A 149 3.71 12.10 1.20
C GLY A 149 3.15 11.90 -0.20
N ILE A 150 2.38 12.87 -0.64
CA ILE A 150 1.75 12.92 -1.96
C ILE A 150 2.09 14.26 -2.64
N GLY A 151 2.20 14.26 -3.95
CA GLY A 151 2.44 15.46 -4.74
C GLY A 151 1.69 15.47 -6.06
N GLY A 152 1.34 16.68 -6.50
CA GLY A 152 0.87 16.92 -7.85
C GLY A 152 1.99 16.77 -8.88
N ASN A 153 1.63 16.76 -10.16
CA ASN A 153 2.62 16.77 -11.22
C ASN A 153 3.47 18.06 -11.14
N PRO A 154 4.81 17.96 -11.07
CA PRO A 154 5.68 19.13 -10.92
C PRO A 154 5.61 20.09 -12.11
N GLU A 155 5.18 19.64 -13.29
CA GLU A 155 5.12 20.47 -14.51
C GLU A 155 3.80 21.23 -14.66
N TYR A 156 2.82 20.99 -13.78
CA TYR A 156 1.50 21.61 -13.87
C TYR A 156 1.18 22.47 -12.66
N ARG A 157 0.51 23.59 -12.93
CA ARG A 157 -0.11 24.41 -11.90
C ARG A 157 -1.46 23.82 -11.55
N LEU A 158 -1.88 24.04 -10.31
CA LEU A 158 -3.25 23.78 -9.90
C LEU A 158 -4.11 25.00 -10.15
N GLU A 159 -5.29 24.78 -10.68
CA GLU A 159 -6.32 25.78 -10.89
C GLU A 159 -7.44 25.57 -9.85
N ALA A 160 -7.83 26.64 -9.17
CA ALA A 160 -8.84 26.59 -8.13
C ALA A 160 -10.18 26.05 -8.68
N GLY A 161 -10.76 25.08 -7.98
CA GLY A 161 -12.00 24.40 -8.36
C GLY A 161 -11.79 23.07 -9.09
N GLU A 162 -10.61 22.86 -9.67
CA GLU A 162 -10.29 21.63 -10.42
C GLU A 162 -9.88 20.47 -9.51
N ILE A 163 -10.02 19.25 -10.03
CA ILE A 163 -9.68 18.00 -9.34
C ILE A 163 -8.47 17.36 -10.00
N TYR A 164 -7.51 16.98 -9.18
CA TYR A 164 -6.25 16.36 -9.58
C TYR A 164 -6.04 15.02 -8.88
N VAL A 165 -5.21 14.17 -9.48
CA VAL A 165 -4.68 12.97 -8.82
C VAL A 165 -3.24 13.25 -8.42
N PHE A 166 -2.98 13.20 -7.12
CA PHE A 166 -1.64 13.27 -6.59
C PHE A 166 -1.13 11.85 -6.41
N SER A 167 0.16 11.64 -6.67
CA SER A 167 0.83 10.36 -6.44
C SER A 167 1.82 10.49 -5.28
N GLY A 168 2.04 9.37 -4.59
CA GLY A 168 2.86 9.36 -3.41
C GLY A 168 3.32 7.98 -2.99
N LYS A 169 4.08 7.95 -1.90
CA LYS A 169 4.54 6.72 -1.29
C LYS A 169 4.69 6.86 0.22
N ILE A 170 4.61 5.71 0.89
CA ILE A 170 4.91 5.55 2.31
C ILE A 170 6.09 4.58 2.42
N ASP A 171 7.17 5.01 3.04
CA ASP A 171 8.37 4.20 3.27
C ASP A 171 8.21 3.31 4.53
N ASN A 172 9.04 2.27 4.62
CA ASN A 172 9.06 1.29 5.72
C ASN A 172 7.72 0.58 5.92
N LEU A 173 7.17 0.03 4.83
CA LEU A 173 5.90 -0.70 4.81
C LEU A 173 5.77 -1.75 5.94
N ASN A 174 6.88 -2.41 6.32
CA ASN A 174 6.91 -3.39 7.39
C ASN A 174 6.49 -2.83 8.78
N LEU A 175 6.50 -1.51 8.96
CA LEU A 175 6.08 -0.84 10.19
C LEU A 175 4.57 -0.54 10.23
N LEU A 176 3.83 -0.78 9.15
CA LEU A 176 2.39 -0.51 9.04
C LEU A 176 1.52 -1.71 9.47
N THR A 177 2.07 -2.65 10.27
CA THR A 177 1.38 -3.90 10.65
C THR A 177 0.19 -3.68 11.57
N ASP A 178 0.19 -2.58 12.33
CA ASP A 178 -0.92 -2.13 13.18
C ASP A 178 -1.47 -0.76 12.73
N PHE A 179 -1.42 -0.50 11.42
CA PHE A 179 -1.84 0.77 10.86
C PHE A 179 -3.35 1.06 11.09
N LYS A 180 -3.64 2.31 11.44
CA LYS A 180 -5.00 2.85 11.61
C LYS A 180 -5.34 3.90 10.57
N ARG A 181 -4.54 4.97 10.47
CA ARG A 181 -4.82 6.12 9.60
C ARG A 181 -3.57 6.89 9.21
N LEU A 182 -3.69 7.64 8.12
CA LEU A 182 -2.75 8.69 7.75
C LEU A 182 -3.18 10.04 8.34
N GLN A 183 -2.22 10.95 8.46
CA GLN A 183 -2.46 12.37 8.63
C GLN A 183 -1.65 13.13 7.58
N PHE A 184 -2.32 13.95 6.78
CA PHE A 184 -1.64 14.87 5.87
C PHE A 184 -1.43 16.20 6.57
N ASP A 185 -0.16 16.58 6.68
CA ASP A 185 0.24 17.85 7.26
C ASP A 185 0.30 18.87 6.11
N GLU A 186 -0.60 19.85 6.09
CA GLU A 186 -0.72 20.89 5.06
C GLU A 186 0.44 21.90 5.02
N VAL A 187 1.60 21.59 5.61
CA VAL A 187 2.82 22.36 5.34
C VAL A 187 3.27 22.03 3.92
N ILE A 188 2.52 22.56 2.95
CA ILE A 188 2.70 22.33 1.54
C ILE A 188 4.02 22.99 1.14
N LYS A 189 4.99 22.18 0.75
CA LYS A 189 6.26 22.69 0.23
C LYS A 189 6.03 23.10 -1.22
N LYS A 190 6.33 24.37 -1.53
CA LYS A 190 6.10 25.03 -2.82
C LYS A 190 4.60 25.09 -3.16
N TRP A 191 3.96 26.19 -2.77
CA TRP A 191 2.66 26.59 -3.29
C TRP A 191 2.89 27.39 -4.55
#